data_AF-A0A7C9ERI2-F1
#
_entry.id   AF-A0A7C9ERI2-F1
#
_cell.length_a   1.000
_cell.length_b   1.000
_cell.length_c   1.000
_cell.angle_alpha   90.00
_cell.angle_beta   90.00
_cell.angle_gamma   90.00
#
_symmetry.space_group_name_H-M   'P 1'
#
loop_
_entity.id
_entity.type
_entity.pdbx_description
1 polymer ?
#
loop_
_entity_poly.entity_id
_entity_poly.type
_entity_poly.pdbx_seq_one_letter_code
_entity_poly.pdbx_strand_id
1 'polypeptide(L)'
;ENQLFHSKTEETFSGNSKNEGQRASSISHPFQPGQSCYFMGRFFLRWVSSKKRNSCNNRSLKKDGETRHHPCSLCSGGGSVAYIRPMVEEDWLYLAKLLKASDSDNSKQEDDLFLKVTKQATGNMSPCSDYAKLSALQALTALKYIPVAARRGIPVAVSAEGTLLSIPSIGFKQCPCLAISAEFRPRVPLGGGHSSFA
;
A
#
# COMPACT_ATOMS: atom_id res chain seq x y z
N GLU A 1 -28.28 10.00 45.02
CA GLU A 1 -28.91 10.90 44.03
C GLU A 1 -28.39 10.56 42.64
N ASN A 2 -29.31 10.32 41.71
CA ASN A 2 -29.03 10.08 40.29
C ASN A 2 -29.09 11.42 39.55
N GLN A 3 -28.01 11.84 38.89
CA GLN A 3 -28.10 12.91 37.89
C GLN A 3 -27.98 12.31 36.49
N LEU A 4 -29.06 12.50 35.74
CA LEU A 4 -29.27 12.04 34.37
C LEU A 4 -28.32 12.76 33.41
N PHE A 5 -27.55 11.98 32.65
CA PHE A 5 -26.89 12.49 31.45
C PHE A 5 -27.90 12.48 30.29
N HIS A 6 -28.36 13.67 29.89
CA HIS A 6 -29.07 13.87 28.62
C HIS A 6 -28.05 14.17 27.51
N SER A 7 -27.75 13.18 26.67
CA SER A 7 -27.04 13.41 25.41
C SER A 7 -28.05 13.66 24.29
N LYS A 8 -27.98 14.84 23.68
CA LYS A 8 -28.80 15.27 22.55
C LYS A 8 -28.41 14.50 21.28
N THR A 9 -29.37 13.84 20.66
CA THR A 9 -29.26 13.14 19.37
C THR A 9 -29.57 14.10 18.22
N GLU A 10 -28.73 14.12 17.19
CA GLU A 10 -29.15 14.45 15.82
C GLU A 10 -28.60 13.37 14.87
N GLU A 11 -29.52 12.86 14.05
CA GLU A 11 -29.47 11.70 13.15
C GLU A 11 -28.70 12.05 11.84
N THR A 12 -28.22 11.18 10.94
CA THR A 12 -28.66 9.84 10.49
C THR A 12 -27.53 9.20 9.67
N PHE A 13 -27.27 7.90 9.83
CA PHE A 13 -27.08 7.02 8.67
C PHE A 13 -27.63 5.64 9.06
N SER A 14 -28.75 5.28 8.43
CA SER A 14 -29.50 4.05 8.67
C SER A 14 -28.75 2.85 8.10
N GLY A 15 -28.38 1.92 8.98
CA GLY A 15 -27.97 0.56 8.64
C GLY A 15 -28.10 -0.32 9.88
N ASN A 16 -29.25 -0.96 10.04
CA ASN A 16 -29.50 -1.92 11.12
C ASN A 16 -28.50 -3.09 11.06
N SER A 17 -27.79 -3.35 12.16
CA SER A 17 -27.70 -4.69 12.74
C SER A 17 -27.34 -4.63 14.22
N LYS A 18 -28.08 -5.43 15.00
CA LYS A 18 -27.96 -5.59 16.46
C LYS A 18 -27.14 -6.86 16.75
N ASN A 19 -26.28 -6.76 17.76
CA ASN A 19 -25.75 -7.80 18.66
C ASN A 19 -24.29 -8.26 18.49
N GLU A 20 -23.57 -8.07 19.61
CA GLU A 20 -22.55 -8.92 20.23
C GLU A 20 -21.23 -9.25 19.51
N GLY A 21 -20.15 -8.75 20.12
CA GLY A 21 -18.96 -9.57 20.39
C GLY A 21 -18.17 -10.07 19.19
N GLN A 22 -18.05 -9.30 18.10
CA GLN A 22 -17.19 -9.69 16.98
C GLN A 22 -15.75 -9.21 17.16
N ARG A 23 -14.86 -10.20 17.32
CA ARG A 23 -13.42 -10.08 17.04
C ARG A 23 -13.23 -9.23 15.77
N ALA A 24 -12.32 -8.25 15.86
CA ALA A 24 -11.89 -7.46 14.72
C ALA A 24 -11.18 -8.35 13.68
N SER A 25 -11.96 -8.98 12.81
CA SER A 25 -11.47 -9.71 11.65
C SER A 25 -11.62 -8.84 10.40
N SER A 26 -10.45 -8.50 9.85
CA SER A 26 -10.11 -8.73 8.43
C SER A 26 -11.08 -8.16 7.38
N ILE A 27 -10.68 -7.03 6.76
CA ILE A 27 -11.40 -6.27 5.71
C ILE A 27 -12.16 -7.12 4.69
N SER A 28 -13.39 -6.70 4.36
CA SER A 28 -14.21 -7.37 3.33
C SER A 28 -14.71 -6.47 2.18
N HIS A 29 -14.46 -5.16 2.20
CA HIS A 29 -14.99 -4.29 1.15
C HIS A 29 -13.95 -3.98 0.07
N PRO A 30 -14.32 -4.11 -1.21
CA PRO A 30 -13.44 -3.79 -2.33
C PRO A 30 -13.12 -2.30 -2.33
N PHE A 31 -11.84 -1.96 -2.28
CA PHE A 31 -11.34 -0.61 -2.47
C PHE A 31 -11.13 -0.37 -3.97
N GLN A 32 -11.69 0.72 -4.48
CA GLN A 32 -11.76 1.01 -5.91
C GLN A 32 -11.24 2.41 -6.24
N PRO A 33 -10.83 2.65 -7.50
CA PRO A 33 -10.47 3.99 -7.97
C PRO A 33 -11.59 5.01 -7.70
N GLY A 34 -11.23 6.17 -7.12
CA GLY A 34 -12.16 7.22 -6.72
C GLY A 34 -12.65 7.12 -5.29
N GLN A 35 -12.39 6.02 -4.58
CA GLN A 35 -12.80 5.85 -3.19
C GLN A 35 -11.78 6.41 -2.20
N SER A 36 -12.27 6.70 -1.00
CA SER A 36 -11.47 7.01 0.18
C SER A 36 -12.03 6.32 1.41
N CYS A 37 -11.16 5.97 2.36
CA CYS A 37 -11.57 5.31 3.60
C CYS A 37 -10.59 5.61 4.74
N TYR A 38 -11.00 5.33 5.97
CA TYR A 38 -10.10 5.33 7.11
C TYR A 38 -9.69 3.90 7.46
N PHE A 39 -8.39 3.71 7.69
CA PHE A 39 -7.82 2.45 8.15
C PHE A 39 -7.33 2.60 9.59
N MET A 40 -7.82 1.70 10.46
CA MET A 40 -7.53 1.66 11.91
C MET A 40 -7.73 3.01 12.64
N GLY A 41 -8.56 3.91 12.11
CA GLY A 41 -8.79 5.25 12.66
C GLY A 41 -7.57 6.18 12.63
N ARG A 42 -6.49 5.81 11.92
CA ARG A 42 -5.24 6.59 11.90
C ARG A 42 -4.70 6.91 10.51
N PHE A 43 -5.06 6.13 9.50
CA PHE A 43 -4.64 6.39 8.13
C PHE A 43 -5.85 6.75 7.29
N PHE A 44 -5.81 7.91 6.64
CA PHE A 44 -6.77 8.28 5.62
C PHE A 44 -6.24 7.83 4.26
N LEU A 45 -6.92 6.86 3.66
CA LEU A 45 -6.57 6.27 2.37
C LEU A 45 -7.38 6.91 1.26
N ARG A 46 -6.74 7.17 0.13
CA ARG A 46 -7.39 7.71 -1.07
C ARG A 46 -6.82 7.04 -2.31
N TRP A 47 -7.70 6.50 -3.15
CA TRP A 47 -7.35 5.99 -4.47
C TRP A 47 -7.80 6.98 -5.53
N VAL A 48 -6.85 7.61 -6.22
CA VAL A 48 -7.14 8.50 -7.32
C VAL A 48 -7.32 7.70 -8.61
N SER A 49 -8.42 7.93 -9.33
CA SER A 49 -8.61 7.35 -10.66
C SER A 49 -7.57 7.93 -11.63
N SER A 50 -6.63 7.10 -12.09
CA SER A 50 -5.58 7.53 -13.01
C SER A 50 -6.17 7.66 -14.42
N LYS A 51 -6.55 8.88 -14.82
CA LYS A 51 -6.97 9.16 -16.21
C LYS A 51 -5.81 9.01 -17.22
N LYS A 52 -4.56 9.07 -16.76
CA LYS A 52 -3.34 9.00 -17.58
C LYS A 52 -2.87 7.55 -17.74
N ARG A 53 -3.50 6.83 -18.67
CA ARG A 53 -3.35 5.38 -18.91
C ARG A 53 -2.06 5.00 -19.68
N ASN A 54 -1.04 5.86 -19.67
CA ASN A 54 0.06 5.79 -20.65
C ASN A 54 1.44 5.64 -19.98
N SER A 55 1.54 5.76 -18.65
CA SER A 55 2.85 5.79 -17.96
C SER A 55 3.66 4.50 -18.12
N CYS A 56 3.00 3.37 -18.39
CA CYS A 56 3.64 2.07 -18.55
C CYS A 56 4.18 1.85 -19.98
N ASN A 57 3.83 2.71 -20.93
CA ASN A 57 4.11 2.53 -22.36
C ASN A 57 5.31 3.37 -22.85
N ASN A 58 5.83 4.30 -22.05
CA ASN A 58 6.72 5.36 -22.54
C ASN A 58 8.23 5.00 -22.58
N ARG A 59 8.61 3.73 -22.41
CA ARG A 59 9.99 3.26 -22.65
C ARG A 59 10.01 1.98 -23.47
N SER A 60 9.47 2.02 -24.68
CA SER A 60 9.92 1.09 -25.72
C SER A 60 11.31 1.54 -26.18
N LEU A 61 12.35 0.90 -25.67
CA LEU A 61 13.65 0.96 -26.32
C LEU A 61 13.49 0.22 -27.65
N LYS A 62 13.50 0.95 -28.77
CA LYS A 62 13.53 0.33 -30.10
C LYS A 62 14.84 -0.46 -30.23
N LYS A 63 14.78 -1.76 -29.97
CA LYS A 63 15.72 -2.74 -30.51
C LYS A 63 14.92 -3.68 -31.38
N ASP A 64 15.29 -3.73 -32.66
CA ASP A 64 14.83 -4.64 -33.71
C ASP A 64 13.44 -5.24 -33.57
N GLY A 65 12.48 -4.64 -34.26
CA GLY A 65 11.38 -5.35 -34.93
C GLY A 65 10.28 -6.01 -34.09
N GLU A 66 10.40 -6.18 -32.78
CA GLU A 66 9.36 -6.83 -31.98
C GLU A 66 9.26 -6.22 -30.57
N THR A 67 8.30 -5.31 -30.39
CA THR A 67 8.11 -4.62 -29.11
C THR A 67 7.29 -5.53 -28.17
N ARG A 68 7.97 -6.42 -27.43
CA ARG A 68 7.30 -7.25 -26.42
C ARG A 68 7.02 -6.42 -25.17
N HIS A 69 5.88 -5.75 -25.17
CA HIS A 69 5.33 -5.13 -23.97
C HIS A 69 4.78 -6.23 -23.07
N HIS A 70 5.36 -6.43 -21.87
CA HIS A 70 4.65 -7.20 -20.84
C HIS A 70 3.46 -6.36 -20.36
N PRO A 71 2.21 -6.77 -20.63
CA PRO A 71 1.04 -6.01 -20.23
C PRO A 71 0.94 -6.08 -18.71
N CYS A 72 1.15 -4.94 -18.05
CA CYS A 72 0.84 -4.80 -16.65
C CYS A 72 -0.68 -4.81 -16.50
N SER A 73 -1.22 -5.82 -15.82
CA SER A 73 -2.67 -5.99 -15.60
C SER A 73 -3.32 -4.77 -14.95
N LEU A 74 -2.56 -4.03 -14.12
CA LEU A 74 -2.98 -2.76 -13.52
C LEU A 74 -3.04 -1.60 -14.53
N CYS A 75 -2.22 -1.61 -15.59
CA CYS A 75 -2.24 -0.58 -16.64
C CYS A 75 -3.32 -0.83 -17.68
N SER A 76 -3.72 -2.09 -17.89
CA SER A 76 -4.67 -2.50 -18.94
C SER A 76 -6.14 -2.14 -18.65
N GLY A 77 -6.42 -1.39 -17.57
CA GLY A 77 -7.70 -0.70 -17.40
C GLY A 77 -8.92 -1.59 -17.14
N GLY A 78 -8.73 -2.85 -16.76
CA GLY A 78 -9.81 -3.68 -16.22
C GLY A 78 -10.02 -3.36 -14.74
N GLY A 79 -11.25 -3.00 -14.36
CA GLY A 79 -11.73 -2.61 -13.02
C GLY A 79 -10.96 -3.21 -11.84
N SER A 80 -9.78 -2.65 -11.56
CA SER A 80 -8.86 -3.24 -10.60
C SER A 80 -9.37 -2.92 -9.21
N VAL A 81 -9.74 -3.96 -8.48
CA VAL A 81 -10.14 -3.88 -7.09
C VAL A 81 -8.91 -4.21 -6.24
N ALA A 82 -8.74 -3.47 -5.15
CA ALA A 82 -7.79 -3.83 -4.11
C ALA A 82 -8.52 -4.07 -2.78
N TYR A 83 -7.88 -4.80 -1.89
CA TYR A 83 -8.32 -4.97 -0.52
C TYR A 83 -7.29 -4.32 0.38
N ILE A 84 -7.75 -3.50 1.33
CA ILE A 84 -6.87 -2.90 2.32
C ILE A 84 -6.73 -3.87 3.47
N ARG A 85 -5.53 -4.11 3.98
CA ARG A 85 -5.33 -4.89 5.21
C ARG A 85 -4.12 -4.40 6.00
N PRO A 86 -3.97 -4.83 7.27
CA PRO A 86 -2.71 -4.67 7.99
C PRO A 86 -1.55 -5.32 7.23
N MET A 87 -0.38 -4.72 7.32
CA MET A 87 0.87 -5.33 6.85
C MET A 87 1.17 -6.60 7.64
N VAL A 88 1.55 -7.66 6.93
CA VAL A 88 1.98 -8.95 7.48
C VAL A 88 3.43 -9.24 7.07
N GLU A 89 4.03 -10.29 7.64
CA GLU A 89 5.43 -10.65 7.37
C GLU A 89 5.64 -11.02 5.90
N GLU A 90 4.66 -11.65 5.27
CA GLU A 90 4.67 -12.02 3.86
C GLU A 90 4.83 -10.80 2.94
N ASP A 91 4.31 -9.64 3.33
CA ASP A 91 4.45 -8.40 2.54
C ASP A 91 5.90 -7.92 2.56
N TRP A 92 6.55 -7.97 3.72
CA TRP A 92 7.96 -7.63 3.85
C TRP A 92 8.83 -8.59 3.01
N LEU A 93 8.56 -9.89 3.11
CA LEU A 93 9.28 -10.91 2.33
C LEU A 93 9.04 -10.75 0.82
N TYR A 94 7.84 -10.32 0.42
CA TYR A 94 7.53 -10.03 -0.98
C TYR A 94 8.43 -8.91 -1.54
N LEU A 95 8.58 -7.80 -0.81
CA LEU A 95 9.48 -6.71 -1.20
C LEU A 95 10.93 -7.19 -1.35
N ALA A 96 11.41 -8.01 -0.41
CA ALA A 96 12.76 -8.57 -0.47
C ALA A 96 12.94 -9.52 -1.68
N LYS A 97 11.91 -10.32 -2.00
CA LYS A 97 11.92 -11.22 -3.17
C LYS A 97 11.95 -10.45 -4.49
N LEU A 98 11.23 -9.32 -4.59
CA LEU A 98 11.26 -8.47 -5.78
C LEU A 98 12.68 -8.00 -6.15
N LEU A 99 13.52 -7.74 -5.15
CA LEU A 99 14.91 -7.33 -5.37
C LEU A 99 15.82 -8.51 -5.76
N LYS A 100 15.56 -9.70 -5.21
CA LYS A 100 16.37 -10.92 -5.48
C LYS A 100 16.12 -11.55 -6.84
N ALA A 101 14.93 -11.34 -7.44
CA ALA A 101 14.55 -11.95 -8.71
C ALA A 101 15.40 -11.49 -9.94
N SER A 102 16.39 -10.60 -9.75
CA SER A 102 17.36 -10.17 -10.76
C SER A 102 18.70 -10.91 -10.69
N ASP A 103 19.04 -11.49 -9.54
CA ASP A 103 20.38 -12.02 -9.30
C ASP A 103 20.31 -13.55 -9.32
N SER A 104 20.47 -14.14 -10.50
CA SER A 104 21.03 -15.49 -10.58
C SER A 104 22.49 -15.39 -10.11
N ASP A 105 22.76 -15.97 -8.94
CA ASP A 105 24.08 -16.11 -8.31
C ASP A 105 24.81 -14.81 -7.95
N ASN A 106 24.64 -14.37 -6.69
CA ASN A 106 25.73 -14.39 -5.71
C ASN A 106 25.29 -13.78 -4.37
N SER A 107 25.54 -14.51 -3.29
CA SER A 107 25.39 -14.01 -1.93
C SER A 107 26.46 -12.96 -1.63
N LYS A 108 26.04 -11.74 -1.27
CA LYS A 108 26.41 -11.02 -0.04
C LYS A 108 25.90 -9.55 -0.09
N GLN A 109 25.34 -9.14 1.06
CA GLN A 109 25.22 -7.77 1.57
C GLN A 109 24.08 -6.88 1.03
N GLU A 110 23.20 -6.47 1.95
CA GLU A 110 22.04 -5.59 1.69
C GLU A 110 22.43 -4.18 1.21
N ASP A 111 23.64 -3.69 1.53
CA ASP A 111 24.08 -2.35 1.13
C ASP A 111 24.53 -2.28 -0.34
N ASP A 112 24.98 -3.40 -0.93
CA ASP A 112 25.42 -3.46 -2.32
C ASP A 112 24.23 -3.55 -3.31
N LEU A 113 23.07 -3.99 -2.82
CA LEU A 113 21.81 -4.01 -3.58
C LEU A 113 21.35 -2.60 -4.00
N PHE A 114 21.60 -1.57 -3.17
CA PHE A 114 21.23 -0.18 -3.48
C PHE A 114 21.97 0.38 -4.71
N LEU A 115 23.26 0.08 -4.81
CA LEU A 115 24.12 0.48 -5.93
C LEU A 115 23.87 -0.39 -7.18
N LYS A 116 23.46 -1.65 -7.00
CA LYS A 116 23.16 -2.56 -8.11
C LYS A 116 21.82 -2.29 -8.76
N VAL A 117 20.75 -2.04 -8.01
CA VAL A 117 19.42 -1.72 -8.58
C VAL A 117 19.47 -0.44 -9.44
N THR A 118 20.24 0.56 -9.02
CA THR A 118 20.44 1.80 -9.80
C THR A 118 21.27 1.58 -11.07
N LYS A 119 22.16 0.57 -11.11
CA LYS A 119 22.96 0.20 -12.29
C LYS A 119 22.26 -0.82 -13.22
N GLN A 120 21.48 -1.76 -12.66
CA GLN A 120 20.74 -2.82 -13.37
C GLN A 120 19.49 -2.33 -14.09
N ALA A 121 19.09 -1.06 -13.95
CA ALA A 121 18.05 -0.42 -14.77
C ALA A 121 18.42 -0.32 -16.28
N THR A 122 19.45 -1.05 -16.71
CA THR A 122 19.92 -1.26 -18.09
C THR A 122 19.63 -2.68 -18.60
N GLY A 123 18.99 -3.56 -17.80
CA GLY A 123 18.51 -4.89 -18.22
C GLY A 123 17.12 -4.87 -18.85
N ASN A 124 16.84 -5.85 -19.73
CA ASN A 124 15.61 -6.04 -20.52
C ASN A 124 14.32 -6.31 -19.71
N MET A 125 14.03 -5.54 -18.66
CA MET A 125 12.80 -5.67 -17.88
C MET A 125 11.72 -4.70 -18.34
N SER A 126 10.45 -5.04 -18.08
CA SER A 126 9.35 -4.13 -18.37
C SER A 126 9.43 -2.90 -17.46
N PRO A 127 9.01 -1.71 -17.92
CA PRO A 127 9.12 -0.48 -17.14
C PRO A 127 8.35 -0.53 -15.80
N CYS A 128 7.31 -1.37 -15.69
CA CYS A 128 6.60 -1.59 -14.42
C CYS A 128 7.40 -2.48 -13.47
N SER A 129 8.12 -3.48 -13.97
CA SER A 129 8.98 -4.35 -13.15
C SER A 129 10.14 -3.54 -12.55
N ASP A 130 10.81 -2.72 -13.36
CA ASP A 130 11.90 -1.86 -12.89
C ASP A 130 11.41 -0.85 -11.85
N TYR A 131 10.25 -0.24 -12.10
CA TYR A 131 9.61 0.66 -11.15
C TYR A 131 9.25 -0.05 -9.84
N ALA A 132 8.67 -1.25 -9.90
CA ALA A 132 8.32 -2.02 -8.72
C ALA A 132 9.55 -2.35 -7.86
N LYS A 133 10.68 -2.67 -8.48
CA LYS A 133 11.96 -2.89 -7.77
C LYS A 133 12.46 -1.62 -7.09
N LEU A 134 12.51 -0.50 -7.81
CA LEU A 134 12.93 0.79 -7.25
C LEU A 134 12.03 1.21 -6.08
N SER A 135 10.72 1.04 -6.25
CA SER A 135 9.73 1.35 -5.23
C SER A 135 9.84 0.40 -4.02
N ALA A 136 10.13 -0.89 -4.24
CA ALA A 136 10.38 -1.86 -3.16
C ALA A 136 11.64 -1.52 -2.36
N LEU A 137 12.70 -1.09 -3.03
CA LEU A 137 13.94 -0.65 -2.38
C LEU A 137 13.68 0.54 -1.44
N GLN A 138 12.98 1.55 -1.93
CA GLN A 138 12.60 2.73 -1.13
C GLN A 138 11.75 2.33 0.08
N ALA A 139 10.77 1.44 -0.13
CA ALA A 139 9.88 0.98 0.92
C ALA A 139 10.63 0.17 2.00
N LEU A 140 11.54 -0.73 1.61
CA LEU A 140 12.38 -1.47 2.55
C LEU A 140 13.28 -0.54 3.36
N THR A 141 13.83 0.50 2.72
CA THR A 141 14.61 1.53 3.41
C THR A 141 13.79 2.23 4.48
N ALA A 142 12.56 2.64 4.15
CA ALA A 142 11.66 3.27 5.12
C ALA A 142 11.31 2.32 6.27
N LEU A 143 11.03 1.04 5.96
CA LEU A 143 10.65 0.07 6.99
C LEU A 143 11.81 -0.32 7.92
N LYS A 144 13.08 -0.12 7.55
CA LYS A 144 14.24 -0.30 8.46
C LYS A 144 14.11 0.57 9.71
N TYR A 145 13.51 1.76 9.58
CA TYR A 145 13.31 2.71 10.68
C TYR A 145 11.99 2.50 11.44
N ILE A 146 11.15 1.54 11.02
CA ILE A 146 9.86 1.26 11.66
C ILE A 146 9.98 -0.03 12.49
N PRO A 147 9.80 0.03 13.82
CA PRO A 147 9.84 -1.16 14.67
C PRO A 147 8.88 -2.25 14.21
N VAL A 148 9.27 -3.52 14.33
CA VAL A 148 8.48 -4.68 13.87
C VAL A 148 7.04 -4.64 14.41
N ALA A 149 6.88 -4.29 15.68
CA ALA A 149 5.56 -4.16 16.31
C ALA A 149 4.67 -3.09 15.64
N ALA A 150 5.27 -1.98 15.16
CA ALA A 150 4.54 -0.89 14.52
C ALA A 150 4.18 -1.19 13.07
N ARG A 151 4.90 -2.08 12.39
CA ARG A 151 4.63 -2.45 10.99
C ARG A 151 3.22 -3.00 10.80
N ARG A 152 2.68 -3.73 11.78
CA ARG A 152 1.31 -4.26 11.75
C ARG A 152 0.24 -3.16 11.66
N GLY A 153 0.55 -1.91 12.01
CA GLY A 153 -0.36 -0.77 11.87
C GLY A 153 -0.35 -0.14 10.47
N ILE A 154 0.56 -0.57 9.58
CA ILE A 154 0.71 0.00 8.24
C ILE A 154 -0.38 -0.56 7.31
N PRO A 155 -1.13 0.30 6.59
CA PRO A 155 -2.05 -0.16 5.57
C PRO A 155 -1.29 -0.71 4.36
N VAL A 156 -1.70 -1.88 3.88
CA VAL A 156 -1.28 -2.43 2.58
C VAL A 156 -2.50 -2.61 1.68
N ALA A 157 -2.31 -2.42 0.38
CA ALA A 157 -3.31 -2.71 -0.64
C ALA A 157 -2.89 -3.97 -1.40
N VAL A 158 -3.78 -4.96 -1.47
CA VAL A 158 -3.54 -6.25 -2.12
C VAL A 158 -4.59 -6.57 -3.19
N SER A 159 -4.25 -7.44 -4.13
CA SER A 159 -5.20 -7.96 -5.13
C SER A 159 -6.21 -8.92 -4.50
N ALA A 160 -7.18 -9.39 -5.30
CA ALA A 160 -8.13 -10.42 -4.87
C ALA A 160 -7.43 -11.74 -4.48
N GLU A 161 -6.31 -12.04 -5.12
CA GLU A 161 -5.46 -13.20 -4.84
C GLU A 161 -4.52 -12.97 -3.64
N GLY A 162 -4.58 -11.78 -3.01
CA GLY A 162 -3.73 -11.42 -1.87
C GLY A 162 -2.32 -10.95 -2.26
N THR A 163 -2.04 -10.71 -3.54
CA THR A 163 -0.73 -10.22 -4.00
C THR A 163 -0.56 -8.75 -3.63
N LEU A 164 0.60 -8.37 -3.11
CA LEU A 164 0.88 -7.00 -2.66
C LEU A 164 0.97 -6.02 -3.84
N LEU A 165 0.03 -5.07 -3.89
CA LEU A 165 -0.03 -4.04 -4.94
C LEU A 165 0.63 -2.72 -4.51
N SER A 166 0.41 -2.30 -3.26
CA SER A 166 0.95 -1.04 -2.73
C SER A 166 1.06 -1.04 -1.21
N ILE A 167 2.06 -0.32 -0.69
CA ILE A 167 2.11 0.11 0.71
C ILE A 167 2.12 1.64 0.73
N PRO A 168 0.94 2.28 0.72
CA PRO A 168 0.82 3.69 0.40
C PRO A 168 1.48 4.64 1.41
N SER A 169 1.65 4.25 2.67
CA SER A 169 2.28 5.09 3.69
C SER A 169 3.82 5.14 3.63
N ILE A 170 4.45 4.18 2.94
CA ILE A 170 5.91 4.09 2.79
C ILE A 170 6.35 4.07 1.32
N GLY A 171 5.42 4.36 0.40
CA GLY A 171 5.73 4.60 -1.01
C GLY A 171 5.91 3.36 -1.88
N PHE A 172 5.59 2.14 -1.41
CA PHE A 172 5.61 0.98 -2.29
C PHE A 172 4.43 1.01 -3.27
N LYS A 173 4.70 0.82 -4.56
CA LYS A 173 3.73 0.71 -5.65
C LYS A 173 4.25 -0.25 -6.72
N GLN A 174 3.48 -1.28 -7.01
CA GLN A 174 3.85 -2.25 -8.04
C GLN A 174 3.74 -1.70 -9.48
N CYS A 175 2.94 -0.65 -9.68
CA CYS A 175 2.82 0.04 -10.95
C CYS A 175 2.84 1.56 -10.73
N PRO A 176 3.51 2.36 -11.59
CA PRO A 176 3.43 3.82 -11.53
C PRO A 176 2.00 4.34 -11.75
N CYS A 177 1.15 3.55 -12.42
CA CYS A 177 -0.26 3.82 -12.62
C CYS A 177 -1.12 3.70 -11.34
N LEU A 178 -0.63 2.98 -10.31
CA LEU A 178 -1.38 2.72 -9.09
C LEU A 178 -1.32 3.94 -8.15
N ALA A 179 -2.34 4.80 -8.23
CA ALA A 179 -2.42 6.04 -7.47
C ALA A 179 -3.18 5.89 -6.15
N ILE A 180 -2.67 5.03 -5.26
CA ILE A 180 -3.14 4.92 -3.87
C ILE A 180 -2.20 5.75 -2.97
N SER A 181 -2.80 6.49 -2.03
CA SER A 181 -2.09 7.31 -1.04
C SER A 181 -2.65 7.06 0.35
N ALA A 182 -1.79 7.22 1.36
CA ALA A 182 -2.15 7.13 2.77
C ALA A 182 -1.59 8.34 3.50
N GLU A 183 -2.45 9.05 4.22
CA GLU A 183 -2.07 10.17 5.08
C GLU A 183 -2.29 9.77 6.53
N PHE A 184 -1.30 9.96 7.40
CA PHE A 184 -1.48 9.72 8.83
C PHE A 184 -2.34 10.86 9.43
N ARG A 185 -3.59 10.53 9.74
CA ARG A 185 -4.62 11.41 10.31
C ARG A 185 -5.34 10.69 11.46
N PRO A 186 -4.72 10.60 12.66
CA PRO A 186 -5.34 9.98 13.82
C PRO A 186 -6.63 10.70 14.22
N ARG A 187 -7.75 9.97 14.26
CA ARG A 187 -9.08 10.50 14.62
C ARG A 187 -9.24 10.79 16.11
N VAL A 188 -8.37 10.27 16.95
CA VAL A 188 -8.29 10.57 18.38
C VAL A 188 -6.92 11.20 18.62
N PRO A 189 -6.83 12.37 19.29
CA PRO A 189 -5.54 12.91 19.66
C PRO A 189 -4.78 11.86 20.48
N LEU A 190 -3.51 11.62 20.13
CA LEU A 190 -2.62 10.72 20.88
C LEU A 190 -2.38 11.21 22.33
N GLY A 191 -2.97 12.33 22.73
CA GLY A 191 -2.98 12.90 24.07
C GLY A 191 -4.36 12.85 24.71
N GLY A 192 -4.87 11.64 25.00
CA GLY A 192 -5.91 11.43 26.00
C GLY A 192 -5.35 11.45 27.43
N GLY A 193 -4.32 12.28 27.67
CA GLY A 193 -3.74 12.48 28.99
C GLY A 193 -4.46 13.64 29.65
N HIS A 194 -5.07 13.38 30.80
CA HIS A 194 -5.57 14.41 31.71
C HIS A 194 -4.48 15.46 31.96
N SER A 195 -4.59 16.64 31.33
CA SER A 195 -3.86 17.83 31.77
C SER A 195 -4.70 18.53 32.86
N SER A 196 -4.75 17.93 34.05
CA SER A 196 -5.23 18.59 35.27
C SER A 196 -4.71 17.87 36.51
N PHE A 197 -3.42 18.04 36.76
CA PHE A 197 -2.92 18.17 38.13
C PHE A 197 -2.76 19.67 38.39
N ALA A 198 -3.81 20.29 38.92
CA ALA A 198 -3.77 21.58 39.61
C ALA A 198 -5.03 21.70 40.46
#